data_AF-A0A3B8V2A9-F1
#
_entry.id   AF-A0A3B8V2A9-F1
#
_cell.length_a   1.000
_cell.length_b   1.000
_cell.length_c   1.000
_cell.angle_alpha   90.00
_cell.angle_beta   90.00
_cell.angle_gamma   90.00
#
_symmetry.space_group_name_H-M   'P 1'
#
loop_
_entity.id
_entity.type
_entity.pdbx_description
1 polymer ?
#
loop_
_entity_poly.entity_id
_entity_poly.type
_entity_poly.pdbx_seq_one_letter_code
_entity_poly.pdbx_strand_id
1 'polypeptide(L)'
;MRGPEPSSVDGLDTVWSSPTMDDRLKQVQTTDLTDSRLNHEFVAWLKTSGMNYLLMLLLVACAFLAWDWWNRKQDEAIDTAWTELSSATSPAALRGVADTHASVDGVAELSLLTAGDILLQSARTGLRPGLAAGDEGAELTAEDKTSTLQEADGFFAEAVQLASARPGFAGKPMMIAGLFGRAAVAESAGRLDDARTHLEEVVKISTPEYPPLAEQAT
;
A
#
# COMPACT_ATOMS: atom_id res chain seq x y z
N MET A 1 -15.49 16.39 -99.12
CA MET A 1 -15.23 17.29 -97.97
C MET A 1 -15.53 16.50 -96.71
N ARG A 2 -14.61 16.55 -95.74
CA ARG A 2 -14.51 15.69 -94.55
C ARG A 2 -15.75 15.83 -93.65
N GLY A 3 -16.27 14.71 -93.15
CA GLY A 3 -17.49 14.63 -92.33
C GLY A 3 -17.36 15.29 -90.95
N PRO A 4 -18.48 15.45 -90.23
CA PRO A 4 -18.53 16.15 -88.95
C PRO A 4 -18.21 15.20 -87.80
N GLU A 5 -17.48 15.66 -86.78
CA GLU A 5 -17.50 15.02 -85.46
C GLU A 5 -17.87 16.06 -84.38
N PRO A 6 -18.90 15.77 -83.56
CA PRO A 6 -19.31 16.61 -82.46
C PRO A 6 -18.69 16.20 -81.13
N SER A 7 -18.38 17.23 -80.34
CA SER A 7 -18.45 17.33 -78.87
C SER A 7 -18.14 16.11 -78.00
N SER A 8 -17.05 16.27 -77.25
CA SER A 8 -16.82 15.72 -75.91
C SER A 8 -18.06 15.71 -75.02
N VAL A 9 -18.36 14.56 -74.42
CA VAL A 9 -19.23 14.43 -73.24
C VAL A 9 -18.47 13.61 -72.18
N ASP A 10 -18.51 14.14 -70.97
CA ASP A 10 -17.90 13.68 -69.72
C ASP A 10 -18.22 12.24 -69.31
N GLY A 11 -17.27 11.68 -68.56
CA GLY A 11 -17.55 10.75 -67.46
C GLY A 11 -17.65 9.28 -67.84
N LEU A 12 -16.66 8.49 -67.41
CA LEU A 12 -16.82 7.39 -66.45
C LEU A 12 -15.55 6.49 -66.45
N ASP A 13 -15.15 6.15 -65.22
CA ASP A 13 -14.43 4.94 -64.85
C ASP A 13 -12.89 4.90 -64.93
N THR A 14 -12.32 5.34 -63.81
CA THR A 14 -11.17 4.74 -63.12
C THR A 14 -10.93 3.26 -63.48
N VAL A 15 -10.01 3.01 -64.42
CA VAL A 15 -9.43 1.67 -64.61
C VAL A 15 -8.33 1.49 -63.58
N TRP A 16 -8.68 0.77 -62.52
CA TRP A 16 -7.78 0.08 -61.61
C TRP A 16 -6.67 -0.62 -62.39
N SER A 17 -5.43 -0.11 -62.30
CA SER A 17 -4.25 -0.93 -62.61
C SER A 17 -4.16 -2.03 -61.55
N SER A 18 -4.84 -3.14 -61.80
CA SER A 18 -4.69 -4.34 -60.98
C SER A 18 -3.25 -4.83 -61.10
N PRO A 19 -2.55 -5.12 -59.99
CA PRO A 19 -1.25 -5.77 -60.03
C PRO A 19 -1.35 -7.01 -60.92
N THR A 20 -0.49 -7.12 -61.93
CA THR A 20 -0.55 -8.24 -62.88
C THR A 20 -0.38 -9.56 -62.11
N MET A 21 -1.02 -10.65 -62.57
CA MET A 21 -0.92 -11.94 -61.89
C MET A 21 0.54 -12.39 -61.70
N ASP A 22 1.44 -12.01 -62.61
CA ASP A 22 2.88 -12.29 -62.49
C ASP A 22 3.55 -11.54 -61.34
N ASP A 23 3.16 -10.30 -61.07
CA ASP A 23 3.65 -9.54 -59.92
C ASP A 23 3.12 -10.15 -58.60
N ARG A 24 1.86 -10.59 -58.59
CA ARG A 24 1.29 -11.30 -57.43
C ARG A 24 1.93 -12.68 -57.23
N LEU A 25 2.19 -13.43 -58.31
CA LEU A 25 2.83 -14.74 -58.25
C LEU A 25 4.29 -14.66 -57.82
N LYS A 26 5.05 -13.66 -58.30
CA LYS A 26 6.41 -13.38 -57.81
C LYS A 26 6.41 -12.97 -56.35
N GLN A 27 5.48 -12.12 -55.92
CA GLN A 27 5.37 -11.70 -54.52
C GLN A 27 4.95 -12.85 -53.60
N VAL A 28 4.05 -13.74 -54.05
CA VAL A 28 3.67 -14.95 -53.31
C VAL A 28 4.83 -15.93 -53.25
N GLN A 29 5.54 -16.19 -54.35
CA GLN A 29 6.72 -17.07 -54.34
C GLN A 29 7.85 -16.52 -53.46
N THR A 30 8.12 -15.21 -53.49
CA THR A 30 9.16 -14.63 -52.62
C THR A 30 8.71 -14.61 -51.16
N THR A 31 7.44 -14.37 -50.86
CA THR A 31 6.91 -14.41 -49.49
C THR A 31 6.95 -15.83 -48.93
N ASP A 32 6.48 -16.83 -49.68
CA ASP A 32 6.44 -18.25 -49.27
C ASP A 32 7.85 -18.84 -49.11
N LEU A 33 8.79 -18.47 -50.00
CA LEU A 33 10.20 -18.87 -49.87
C LEU A 33 10.93 -18.15 -48.73
N THR A 34 10.58 -16.91 -48.40
CA THR A 34 11.20 -16.17 -47.29
C THR A 34 10.65 -16.67 -45.95
N ASP A 35 9.35 -16.95 -45.86
CA ASP A 35 8.68 -17.48 -44.67
C ASP A 35 9.09 -18.93 -44.37
N SER A 36 9.22 -19.77 -45.40
CA SER A 36 9.74 -21.13 -45.28
C SER A 36 11.22 -21.17 -44.86
N ARG A 37 12.04 -20.24 -45.37
CA ARG A 37 13.45 -20.10 -44.94
C ARG A 37 13.57 -19.59 -43.51
N LEU A 38 12.80 -18.57 -43.12
CA LEU A 38 12.74 -18.08 -41.74
C LEU A 38 12.36 -19.18 -40.76
N ASN A 39 11.37 -20.00 -41.12
CA ASN A 39 10.94 -21.12 -40.29
C ASN A 39 11.99 -22.23 -40.22
N HIS A 40 12.63 -22.61 -41.33
CA HIS A 40 13.70 -23.61 -41.31
C HIS A 40 14.98 -23.13 -40.61
N GLU A 41 15.34 -21.85 -40.74
CA GLU A 41 16.45 -21.24 -40.01
C GLU A 41 16.14 -21.16 -38.50
N PHE A 42 14.89 -20.85 -38.12
CA PHE A 42 14.44 -20.92 -36.73
C PHE A 42 14.50 -22.35 -36.18
N VAL A 43 14.02 -23.35 -36.92
CA VAL A 43 14.04 -24.76 -36.51
C VAL A 43 15.48 -25.31 -36.44
N ALA A 44 16.35 -24.94 -37.38
CA ALA A 44 17.76 -25.33 -37.37
C ALA A 44 18.51 -24.69 -36.20
N TRP A 45 18.25 -23.41 -35.92
CA TRP A 45 18.75 -22.73 -34.73
C TRP A 45 18.21 -23.38 -33.45
N LEU A 46 16.92 -23.72 -33.40
CA LEU A 46 16.28 -24.36 -32.25
C LEU A 46 16.95 -25.69 -31.91
N LYS A 47 17.24 -26.51 -32.93
CA LYS A 47 17.90 -27.81 -32.79
C LYS A 47 19.38 -27.71 -32.39
N THR A 48 20.07 -26.66 -32.81
CA THR A 48 21.53 -26.57 -32.64
C THR A 48 21.93 -25.82 -31.36
N SER A 49 21.28 -24.69 -31.09
CA SER A 49 21.58 -23.83 -29.95
C SER A 49 20.35 -23.45 -29.13
N GLY A 50 19.15 -23.66 -29.67
CA GLY A 50 17.90 -23.26 -29.05
C GLY A 50 17.66 -23.89 -27.69
N MET A 51 18.04 -25.16 -27.47
CA MET A 51 17.86 -25.77 -26.15
C MET A 51 18.55 -24.97 -25.04
N ASN A 52 19.80 -24.53 -25.24
CA ASN A 52 20.54 -23.79 -24.21
C ASN A 52 20.02 -22.36 -24.04
N TYR A 53 19.71 -21.67 -25.14
CA TYR A 53 19.13 -20.32 -25.07
C TYR A 53 17.71 -20.31 -24.49
N LEU A 54 16.91 -21.34 -24.80
CA LEU A 54 15.55 -21.49 -24.29
C LEU A 54 15.57 -21.90 -22.82
N LEU A 55 16.55 -22.71 -22.37
CA LEU A 55 16.80 -22.95 -20.95
C LEU A 55 17.24 -21.68 -20.21
N MET A 56 18.10 -20.85 -20.80
CA MET A 56 18.49 -19.56 -20.21
C MET A 56 17.30 -18.60 -20.14
N LEU A 57 16.50 -18.51 -21.19
CA LEU A 57 15.26 -17.73 -21.20
C LEU A 57 14.27 -18.23 -20.14
N LEU A 58 14.11 -19.55 -20.00
CA LEU A 58 13.28 -20.18 -18.98
C LEU A 58 13.78 -19.84 -17.57
N LEU A 59 15.10 -19.90 -17.33
CA LEU A 59 15.70 -19.52 -16.05
C LEU A 59 15.41 -18.06 -15.69
N VAL A 60 15.53 -17.15 -16.66
CA VAL A 60 15.20 -15.73 -16.46
C VAL A 60 13.71 -15.55 -16.17
N ALA A 61 12.83 -16.25 -16.89
CA ALA A 61 11.39 -16.22 -16.65
C ALA A 61 11.04 -16.78 -15.26
N CYS A 62 11.65 -17.89 -14.84
CA CYS A 62 11.45 -18.47 -13.51
C CYS A 62 11.94 -17.52 -12.40
N ALA A 63 13.09 -16.87 -12.58
CA ALA A 63 13.59 -15.88 -11.62
C ALA A 63 12.64 -14.68 -11.49
N PHE A 64 12.12 -14.19 -12.62
CA PHE A 64 11.13 -13.11 -12.63
C PHE A 64 9.82 -13.51 -11.94
N LEU A 65 9.27 -14.69 -12.24
CA LEU A 65 8.05 -15.17 -11.62
C LEU A 65 8.21 -15.40 -10.11
N ALA A 66 9.36 -15.93 -9.68
CA ALA A 66 9.66 -16.11 -8.26
C ALA A 66 9.73 -14.77 -7.53
N TRP A 67 10.34 -13.76 -8.17
CA TRP A 67 10.42 -12.41 -7.63
C TRP A 67 9.05 -11.71 -7.57
N ASP A 68 8.27 -11.78 -8.65
CA ASP A 68 6.91 -11.22 -8.72
C ASP A 68 5.99 -11.88 -7.67
N TRP A 69 6.03 -13.21 -7.55
CA TRP A 69 5.28 -13.93 -6.52
C TRP A 69 5.68 -13.53 -5.10
N TRP A 70 6.98 -13.35 -4.85
CA TRP A 70 7.47 -12.93 -3.54
C TRP A 70 6.99 -11.53 -3.18
N ASN A 71 7.09 -10.57 -4.10
CA ASN A 71 6.63 -9.20 -3.87
C ASN A 71 5.12 -9.15 -3.63
N ARG A 72 4.32 -9.84 -4.45
CA ARG A 72 2.86 -9.91 -4.27
C ARG A 72 2.47 -10.46 -2.91
N LYS A 73 3.18 -11.48 -2.41
CA LYS A 73 2.90 -12.04 -1.08
C LYS A 73 3.18 -11.04 0.04
N GLN A 74 4.19 -10.18 -0.10
CA GLN A 74 4.46 -9.12 0.87
C GLN A 74 3.39 -8.03 0.80
N ASP A 75 3.01 -7.62 -0.41
CA ASP A 75 1.96 -6.63 -0.63
C ASP A 75 0.60 -7.11 -0.08
N GLU A 76 0.24 -8.37 -0.32
CA GLU A 76 -0.99 -9.00 0.23
C GLU A 76 -1.02 -9.00 1.76
N ALA A 77 0.13 -9.25 2.41
CA ALA A 77 0.22 -9.24 3.87
C ALA A 77 0.05 -7.81 4.43
N ILE A 78 0.64 -6.81 3.77
CA ILE A 78 0.48 -5.40 4.14
C ILE A 78 -0.97 -4.96 3.95
N ASP A 79 -1.59 -5.26 2.81
CA ASP A 79 -2.98 -4.91 2.53
C ASP A 79 -3.95 -5.56 3.52
N THR A 80 -3.71 -6.82 3.88
CA THR A 80 -4.50 -7.52 4.89
C THR A 80 -4.39 -6.84 6.26
N ALA A 81 -3.17 -6.48 6.67
CA ALA A 81 -2.92 -5.81 7.95
C ALA A 81 -3.65 -4.46 8.05
N TRP A 82 -3.61 -3.65 6.99
CA TRP A 82 -4.34 -2.37 6.92
C TRP A 82 -5.85 -2.56 6.89
N THR A 83 -6.33 -3.59 6.18
CA THR A 83 -7.76 -3.92 6.14
C THR A 83 -8.27 -4.29 7.54
N GLU A 84 -7.55 -5.18 8.24
CA GLU A 84 -7.91 -5.57 9.60
C GLU A 84 -7.88 -4.39 10.57
N LEU A 85 -6.84 -3.55 10.52
CA LEU A 85 -6.77 -2.31 11.31
C LEU A 85 -7.99 -1.42 11.07
N SER A 86 -8.37 -1.19 9.81
CA SER A 86 -9.51 -0.33 9.46
C SER A 86 -10.86 -0.88 9.91
N SER A 87 -10.96 -2.20 10.08
CA SER A 87 -12.18 -2.89 10.51
C SER A 87 -12.29 -3.00 12.04
N ALA A 88 -11.18 -2.88 12.75
CA ALA A 88 -11.12 -3.02 14.20
C ALA A 88 -11.63 -1.75 14.89
N THR A 89 -12.73 -1.87 15.65
CA THR A 89 -13.39 -0.75 16.32
C THR A 89 -13.33 -0.81 17.85
N SER A 90 -12.84 -1.92 18.42
CA SER A 90 -12.71 -2.09 19.86
C SER A 90 -11.24 -2.17 20.29
N PRO A 91 -10.88 -1.72 21.50
CA PRO A 91 -9.50 -1.80 22.00
C PRO A 91 -8.93 -3.22 21.96
N ALA A 92 -9.74 -4.23 22.31
CA ALA A 92 -9.32 -5.63 22.26
C ALA A 92 -9.07 -6.14 20.83
N ALA A 93 -9.91 -5.73 19.86
CA ALA A 93 -9.69 -6.08 18.46
C ALA A 93 -8.41 -5.43 17.92
N LEU A 94 -8.19 -4.16 18.24
CA LEU A 94 -6.98 -3.43 17.86
C LEU A 94 -5.72 -4.05 18.47
N ARG A 95 -5.78 -4.51 19.72
CA ARG A 95 -4.68 -5.29 20.30
C ARG A 95 -4.41 -6.57 19.50
N GLY A 96 -5.46 -7.30 19.12
CA GLY A 96 -5.32 -8.48 18.26
C GLY A 96 -4.64 -8.17 16.92
N VAL A 97 -4.96 -7.04 16.30
CA VAL A 97 -4.30 -6.57 15.07
C VAL A 97 -2.82 -6.27 15.33
N ALA A 98 -2.50 -5.58 16.42
CA ALA A 98 -1.12 -5.26 16.78
C ALA A 98 -0.26 -6.51 17.03
N ASP A 99 -0.80 -7.50 17.75
CA ASP A 99 -0.11 -8.76 18.03
C ASP A 99 0.06 -9.61 16.75
N THR A 100 -0.95 -9.61 15.86
CA THR A 100 -0.95 -10.42 14.62
C THR A 100 -0.01 -9.84 13.57
N HIS A 101 0.01 -8.51 13.42
CA HIS A 101 0.76 -7.81 12.37
C HIS A 101 1.95 -7.02 12.92
N ALA A 102 2.56 -7.49 14.01
CA ALA A 102 3.72 -6.86 14.65
C ALA A 102 4.92 -6.62 13.72
N SER A 103 5.02 -7.38 12.62
CA SER A 103 6.09 -7.25 11.62
C SER A 103 5.78 -6.24 10.49
N VAL A 104 4.54 -5.73 10.41
CA VAL A 104 4.14 -4.76 9.40
C VAL A 104 4.36 -3.36 9.98
N ASP A 105 5.28 -2.62 9.37
CA ASP A 105 5.69 -1.31 9.84
C ASP A 105 4.50 -0.35 10.05
N GLY A 106 4.37 0.18 11.26
CA GLY A 106 3.38 1.20 11.60
C GLY A 106 1.98 0.67 11.91
N VAL A 107 1.59 -0.52 11.46
CA VAL A 107 0.25 -1.08 11.73
C VAL A 107 0.09 -1.37 13.21
N ALA A 108 1.06 -2.08 13.81
CA ALA A 108 0.97 -2.44 15.22
C ALA A 108 0.96 -1.21 16.13
N GLU A 109 1.83 -0.23 15.90
CA GLU A 109 1.86 0.99 16.70
C GLU A 109 0.58 1.81 16.52
N LEU A 110 0.08 1.94 15.28
CA LEU A 110 -1.15 2.68 15.03
C LEU A 110 -2.37 2.00 15.67
N SER A 111 -2.44 0.66 15.64
CA SER A 111 -3.50 -0.08 16.33
C SER A 111 -3.48 0.18 17.84
N LEU A 112 -2.30 0.13 18.47
CA LEU A 112 -2.16 0.41 19.90
C LEU A 112 -2.48 1.88 20.22
N LEU A 113 -2.01 2.83 19.41
CA LEU A 113 -2.35 4.26 19.55
C LEU A 113 -3.86 4.48 19.47
N THR A 114 -4.52 3.86 18.50
CA THR A 114 -5.98 3.94 18.32
C THR A 114 -6.73 3.31 19.50
N ALA A 115 -6.25 2.19 20.03
CA ALA A 115 -6.83 1.55 21.21
C ALA A 115 -6.74 2.45 22.45
N GLY A 116 -5.57 3.06 22.65
CA GLY A 116 -5.34 4.04 23.71
C GLY A 116 -6.27 5.25 23.59
N ASP A 117 -6.43 5.80 22.38
CA ASP A 117 -7.32 6.94 22.13
C ASP A 117 -8.80 6.62 22.41
N ILE A 118 -9.27 5.44 22.00
CA ILE A 118 -10.65 5.00 22.30
C ILE A 118 -10.90 4.95 23.81
N LEU A 119 -9.95 4.39 24.57
CA LEU A 119 -10.06 4.29 26.03
C LEU A 119 -9.93 5.66 26.71
N LEU A 120 -9.01 6.50 26.26
CA LEU A 120 -8.87 7.86 26.76
C LEU A 120 -10.15 8.67 26.52
N GLN A 121 -10.74 8.57 25.33
CA GLN A 121 -12.01 9.21 25.02
C GLN A 121 -13.13 8.67 25.91
N SER A 122 -13.19 7.35 26.12
CA SER A 122 -14.15 6.71 27.03
C SER A 122 -14.04 7.23 28.46
N ALA A 123 -12.82 7.35 28.99
CA ALA A 123 -12.60 7.90 30.33
C ALA A 123 -13.03 9.38 30.43
N ARG A 124 -12.77 10.17 29.38
CA ARG A 124 -13.14 11.60 29.32
C ARG A 124 -14.65 11.83 29.21
N THR A 125 -15.35 11.04 28.40
CA THR A 125 -16.81 11.14 28.27
C THR A 125 -17.53 10.46 29.43
N GLY A 126 -16.84 9.55 30.13
CA GLY A 126 -17.44 8.68 31.14
C GLY A 126 -18.39 7.64 30.55
N LEU A 127 -18.28 7.35 29.26
CA LEU A 127 -19.07 6.36 28.55
C LEU A 127 -18.20 5.20 28.09
N ARG A 128 -18.69 3.96 28.21
CA ARG A 128 -17.95 2.76 27.78
C ARG A 128 -17.70 2.79 26.27
N PRO A 129 -16.59 2.23 25.79
CA PRO A 129 -16.28 2.22 24.37
C PRO A 129 -17.42 1.60 23.55
N GLY A 130 -17.84 2.30 22.49
CA GLY A 130 -18.88 1.84 21.58
C GLY A 130 -20.33 2.01 22.06
N LEU A 131 -20.57 2.59 23.24
CA LEU A 131 -21.92 2.88 23.76
C LEU A 131 -22.24 4.37 23.70
N ALA A 132 -23.52 4.69 23.46
CA ALA A 132 -24.03 6.05 23.45
C ALA A 132 -24.57 6.46 24.82
N ALA A 133 -24.66 7.77 25.04
CA ALA A 133 -25.31 8.30 26.23
C ALA A 133 -26.80 7.88 26.27
N GLY A 134 -27.21 7.21 27.33
CA GLY A 134 -28.57 6.70 27.50
C GLY A 134 -28.73 5.20 27.24
N ASP A 135 -27.71 4.51 26.71
CA ASP A 135 -27.70 3.05 26.65
C ASP A 135 -27.56 2.46 28.06
N GLU A 136 -28.22 1.32 28.31
CA GLU A 136 -28.15 0.66 29.61
C GLU A 136 -26.72 0.18 29.90
N GLY A 137 -26.17 0.60 31.04
CA GLY A 137 -24.78 0.27 31.43
C GLY A 137 -23.70 1.05 30.67
N ALA A 138 -24.05 2.14 29.98
CA ALA A 138 -23.10 2.97 29.25
C ALA A 138 -22.13 3.75 30.17
N GLU A 139 -22.56 4.13 31.36
CA GLU A 139 -21.76 4.97 32.25
C GLU A 139 -20.59 4.20 32.90
N LEU A 140 -19.42 4.84 32.97
CA LEU A 140 -18.29 4.37 33.77
C LEU A 140 -18.39 4.88 35.20
N THR A 141 -18.13 3.98 36.14
CA THR A 141 -17.85 4.34 37.54
C THR A 141 -16.50 5.08 37.66
N ALA A 142 -16.23 5.70 38.81
CA ALA A 142 -14.97 6.41 39.04
C ALA A 142 -13.77 5.44 39.06
N GLU A 143 -13.97 4.26 39.61
CA GLU A 143 -13.00 3.16 39.63
C GLU A 143 -12.73 2.66 38.20
N ASP A 144 -13.79 2.45 37.40
CA ASP A 144 -13.65 2.04 36.00
C ASP A 144 -12.88 3.08 35.19
N LYS A 145 -13.17 4.39 35.38
CA LYS A 145 -12.42 5.46 34.70
C LYS A 145 -10.93 5.40 35.00
N THR A 146 -10.57 5.15 36.25
CA THR A 146 -9.16 5.04 36.67
C THR A 146 -8.49 3.83 36.00
N SER A 147 -9.16 2.68 35.99
CA SER A 147 -8.67 1.47 35.31
C SER A 147 -8.55 1.69 33.80
N THR A 148 -9.53 2.34 33.17
CA THR A 148 -9.53 2.66 31.74
C THR A 148 -8.40 3.59 31.36
N LEU A 149 -8.11 4.62 32.17
CA LEU A 149 -6.95 5.50 31.96
C LEU A 149 -5.64 4.72 32.09
N GLN A 150 -5.52 3.82 33.06
CA GLN A 150 -4.32 3.00 33.22
C GLN A 150 -4.10 2.05 32.03
N GLU A 151 -5.17 1.45 31.52
CA GLU A 151 -5.14 0.62 30.32
C GLU A 151 -4.75 1.44 29.08
N ALA A 152 -5.30 2.65 28.92
CA ALA A 152 -4.92 3.57 27.85
C ALA A 152 -3.42 3.93 27.89
N ASP A 153 -2.86 4.25 29.07
CA ASP A 153 -1.42 4.50 29.23
C ASP A 153 -0.59 3.28 28.81
N GLY A 154 -1.05 2.07 29.15
CA GLY A 154 -0.40 0.82 28.75
C GLY A 154 -0.29 0.68 27.22
N PHE A 155 -1.38 0.94 26.50
CA PHE A 155 -1.38 0.93 25.03
C PHE A 155 -0.43 1.96 24.43
N PHE A 156 -0.46 3.20 24.93
CA PHE A 156 0.45 4.24 24.46
C PHE A 156 1.92 3.92 24.78
N ALA A 157 2.21 3.40 25.96
CA ALA A 157 3.57 3.01 26.37
C ALA A 157 4.13 1.90 25.46
N GLU A 158 3.32 0.90 25.12
CA GLU A 158 3.70 -0.18 24.22
C GLU A 158 3.92 0.33 22.79
N ALA A 159 3.07 1.24 22.30
CA ALA A 159 3.27 1.88 21.00
C ALA A 159 4.60 2.65 20.93
N VAL A 160 4.94 3.41 21.99
CA VAL A 160 6.24 4.10 22.10
C VAL A 160 7.39 3.10 22.13
N GLN A 161 7.24 1.99 22.85
CA GLN A 161 8.26 0.95 22.93
C GLN A 161 8.54 0.33 21.55
N LEU A 162 7.49 -0.09 20.82
CA LEU A 162 7.61 -0.64 19.48
C LEU A 162 8.25 0.37 18.52
N ALA A 163 7.77 1.61 18.55
CA ALA A 163 8.30 2.67 17.70
C ALA A 163 9.78 2.98 18.00
N SER A 164 10.20 2.89 19.28
CA SER A 164 11.60 3.12 19.69
C SER A 164 12.56 2.05 19.20
N ALA A 165 12.06 0.84 18.89
CA ALA A 165 12.87 -0.23 18.33
C ALA A 165 13.26 0.03 16.87
N ARG A 166 12.54 0.93 16.18
CA ARG A 166 12.83 1.31 14.79
C ARG A 166 13.81 2.49 14.75
N PRO A 167 15.05 2.29 14.27
CA PRO A 167 16.05 3.34 14.30
C PRO A 167 15.74 4.46 13.30
N GLY A 168 16.16 5.68 13.64
CA GLY A 168 16.10 6.83 12.74
C GLY A 168 14.74 7.53 12.72
N PHE A 169 14.38 8.09 11.56
CA PHE A 169 13.21 8.96 11.40
C PHE A 169 11.87 8.23 11.48
N ALA A 170 11.82 6.97 11.05
CA ALA A 170 10.56 6.25 10.82
C ALA A 170 9.73 6.02 12.10
N GLY A 171 10.38 5.75 13.24
CA GLY A 171 9.70 5.53 14.52
C GLY A 171 9.25 6.80 15.23
N LYS A 172 9.91 7.95 14.96
CA LYS A 172 9.69 9.20 15.70
C LYS A 172 8.22 9.67 15.71
N PRO A 173 7.47 9.67 14.59
CA PRO A 173 6.07 10.11 14.62
C PRO A 173 5.20 9.28 15.58
N MET A 174 5.38 7.97 15.59
CA MET A 174 4.62 7.08 16.48
C MET A 174 5.04 7.25 17.95
N MET A 175 6.33 7.46 18.21
CA MET A 175 6.82 7.79 19.55
C MET A 175 6.21 9.10 20.05
N ILE A 176 6.21 10.15 19.22
CA ILE A 176 5.66 11.46 19.59
C ILE A 176 4.16 11.37 19.87
N ALA A 177 3.40 10.70 18.98
CA ALA A 177 1.96 10.49 19.18
C ALA A 177 1.67 9.73 20.48
N GLY A 178 2.42 8.64 20.74
CA GLY A 178 2.27 7.87 21.97
C GLY A 178 2.57 8.71 23.21
N LEU A 179 3.66 9.50 23.21
CA LEU A 179 4.00 10.35 24.35
C LEU A 179 2.96 11.45 24.61
N PHE A 180 2.38 12.06 23.57
CA PHE A 180 1.24 12.96 23.74
C PHE A 180 0.02 12.25 24.34
N GLY A 181 -0.28 11.02 23.90
CA GLY A 181 -1.34 10.20 24.49
C GLY A 181 -1.11 9.93 25.98
N ARG A 182 0.12 9.55 26.35
CA ARG A 182 0.51 9.34 27.76
C ARG A 182 0.42 10.61 28.59
N ALA A 183 0.82 11.75 28.04
CA ALA A 183 0.65 13.04 28.68
C ALA A 183 -0.84 13.34 28.94
N ALA A 184 -1.71 13.15 27.94
CA ALA A 184 -3.14 13.38 28.06
C ALA A 184 -3.81 12.43 29.08
N VAL A 185 -3.35 11.17 29.17
CA VAL A 185 -3.79 10.23 30.21
C VAL A 185 -3.34 10.69 31.59
N ALA A 186 -2.08 11.12 31.74
CA ALA A 186 -1.56 11.65 32.99
C ALA A 186 -2.32 12.90 33.45
N GLU A 187 -2.61 13.84 32.55
CA GLU A 187 -3.46 15.01 32.83
C GLU A 187 -4.87 14.61 33.26
N SER A 188 -5.50 13.66 32.55
CA SER A 188 -6.84 13.16 32.88
C SER A 188 -6.89 12.47 34.25
N ALA A 189 -5.76 11.88 34.69
CA ALA A 189 -5.59 11.28 36.01
C ALA A 189 -5.13 12.28 37.09
N GLY A 190 -4.92 13.56 36.76
CA GLY A 190 -4.40 14.57 37.68
C GLY A 190 -2.90 14.47 37.99
N ARG A 191 -2.15 13.63 37.27
CA ARG A 191 -0.71 13.42 37.41
C ARG A 191 0.08 14.42 36.55
N LEU A 192 0.04 15.70 36.92
CA LEU A 192 0.61 16.77 36.11
C LEU A 192 2.14 16.70 35.95
N ASP A 193 2.84 16.15 36.95
CA ASP A 193 4.30 15.95 36.87
C ASP A 193 4.68 14.89 35.82
N ASP A 194 3.91 13.80 35.76
CA ASP A 194 4.10 12.74 34.75
C ASP A 194 3.78 13.28 33.34
N ALA A 195 2.71 14.06 33.21
CA ALA A 195 2.32 14.67 31.94
C ALA A 195 3.45 15.56 31.39
N ARG A 196 3.99 16.45 32.22
CA ARG A 196 5.12 17.30 31.87
C ARG A 196 6.35 16.48 31.45
N THR A 197 6.65 15.40 32.17
CA THR A 197 7.79 14.52 31.84
C THR A 197 7.65 13.96 30.42
N HIS A 198 6.46 13.48 30.05
CA HIS A 198 6.21 12.98 28.70
C HIS A 198 6.30 14.05 27.61
N LEU A 199 5.83 15.27 27.90
CA LEU A 199 5.93 16.39 26.96
C LEU A 199 7.39 16.85 26.77
N GLU A 200 8.19 16.87 27.82
CA GLU A 200 9.63 17.15 27.74
C GLU A 200 10.35 16.11 26.84
N GLU A 201 9.96 14.84 26.93
CA GLU A 201 10.44 13.80 26.01
C GLU A 201 10.02 14.05 24.56
N VAL A 202 8.78 14.52 24.32
CA VAL A 202 8.32 14.93 22.99
C VAL A 202 9.22 16.02 22.42
N VAL A 203 9.52 17.08 23.19
CA VAL A 203 10.40 18.17 22.74
C VAL A 203 11.76 17.64 22.30
N LYS A 204 12.33 16.73 23.10
CA LYS A 204 13.64 16.11 22.85
C LYS A 204 13.65 15.26 21.57
N ILE A 205 12.62 14.46 21.34
CA ILE A 205 12.55 13.55 20.18
C ILE A 205 12.21 14.32 18.88
N SER A 206 11.40 15.37 19.02
CA SER A 206 10.91 16.20 17.92
C SER A 206 11.96 17.16 17.37
N THR A 207 13.03 17.48 18.11
CA THR A 207 14.07 18.41 17.66
C THR A 207 15.24 17.66 17.00
N PRO A 208 15.74 18.07 15.81
CA PRO A 208 15.32 19.21 14.99
C PRO A 208 14.27 18.90 13.92
N GLU A 209 13.85 17.64 13.73
CA GLU A 209 13.13 17.22 12.52
C GLU A 209 11.65 17.60 12.49
N TYR A 210 11.03 17.84 13.65
CA TYR A 210 9.63 18.21 13.82
C TYR A 210 9.43 19.42 14.76
N PRO A 211 9.96 20.62 14.42
CA PRO A 211 9.84 21.80 15.29
C PRO A 211 8.40 22.15 15.72
N PRO A 212 7.37 22.05 14.85
CA PRO A 212 5.99 22.33 15.26
C PRO A 212 5.46 21.40 16.36
N LEU A 213 5.92 20.14 16.40
CA LEU A 213 5.50 19.19 17.45
C LEU A 213 6.21 19.47 18.78
N ALA A 214 7.46 19.95 18.73
CA ALA A 214 8.15 20.44 19.92
C ALA A 214 7.44 21.66 20.52
N GLU A 215 6.99 22.61 19.67
CA GLU A 215 6.26 23.79 20.12
C GLU A 215 4.94 23.44 20.82
N GLN A 216 4.20 22.44 20.31
CA GLN A 216 2.96 21.98 20.93
C GLN A 216 3.15 21.31 22.31
N ALA A 217 4.36 20.85 22.61
CA ALA A 217 4.69 20.18 23.86
C ALA A 217 5.25 21.14 24.93
N THR A 218 5.34 22.44 24.64
CA THR A 218 5.87 23.47 25.56
C THR A 218 4.74 24.33 26.13
#